data_AF-A0A7Y9MF99-F1
#
_entry.id   AF-A0A7Y9MF99-F1
#
_cell.length_a   1.000
_cell.length_b   1.000
_cell.length_c   1.000
_cell.angle_alpha   90.00
_cell.angle_beta   90.00
_cell.angle_gamma   90.00
#
_symmetry.space_group_name_H-M   'P 1'
#
loop_
_entity.id
_entity.type
_entity.pdbx_description
1 polymer ?
#
loop_
_entity_poly.entity_id
_entity_poly.type
_entity_poly.pdbx_seq_one_letter_code
_entity_poly.pdbx_strand_id
1 'polypeptide(L)'
;MTFAHRCAALVVAGLMLSGCSAAETPAAVPPTTMPSPGAEESMPTLIDEEWDVVVRREFAGVECVAYVRANGDGPDADSARAFLQGGDWSSVEVSLDEYSEEDLDRFRGRGASDASLLVRLIADRVNQDFADAGLLTVDVSLEGETRC
;
A
#
# COMPACT_ATOMS: atom_id res chain seq x y z
N MET A 1 -27.19 23.51 -6.64
CA MET A 1 -28.08 22.72 -5.76
C MET A 1 -27.32 22.45 -4.46
N THR A 2 -28.02 22.54 -3.35
CA THR A 2 -27.60 22.74 -1.95
C THR A 2 -26.77 21.62 -1.33
N PHE A 3 -25.66 21.97 -0.66
CA PHE A 3 -25.01 21.16 0.37
C PHE A 3 -25.76 21.31 1.70
N ALA A 4 -26.25 20.20 2.26
CA ALA A 4 -26.87 20.18 3.58
C ALA A 4 -25.85 19.69 4.62
N HIS A 5 -25.30 20.64 5.38
CA HIS A 5 -24.64 20.41 6.66
C HIS A 5 -25.67 20.01 7.73
N ARG A 6 -25.36 18.98 8.53
CA ARG A 6 -25.99 18.77 9.84
C ARG A 6 -24.93 18.48 10.89
N CYS A 7 -24.44 19.54 11.54
CA CYS A 7 -23.85 19.44 12.87
C CYS A 7 -24.98 19.60 13.89
N ALA A 8 -25.23 18.56 14.69
CA ALA A 8 -26.09 18.68 15.86
C ALA A 8 -25.24 19.16 17.03
N ALA A 9 -25.47 20.40 17.45
CA ALA A 9 -24.94 20.97 18.67
C ALA A 9 -25.71 20.41 19.88
N LEU A 10 -24.99 19.91 20.88
CA LEU A 10 -25.55 19.70 22.21
C LEU A 10 -24.89 20.72 23.15
N VAL A 11 -25.65 21.76 23.47
CA VAL A 11 -25.31 22.76 24.48
C VAL A 11 -25.85 22.25 25.81
N VAL A 12 -24.97 22.00 26.78
CA VAL A 12 -25.36 21.93 28.19
C VAL A 12 -24.71 23.09 28.91
N ALA A 13 -25.59 23.89 29.50
CA ALA A 13 -25.31 25.14 30.17
C ALA A 13 -24.68 24.95 31.54
N GLY A 14 -23.85 25.93 31.92
CA GLY A 14 -23.85 26.47 33.27
C GLY A 14 -22.77 25.94 34.21
N LEU A 15 -21.72 26.75 34.42
CA LEU A 15 -21.23 27.17 35.74
C LEU A 15 -20.05 28.13 35.54
N MET A 16 -20.30 29.42 35.80
CA MET A 16 -19.27 30.42 36.07
C MET A 16 -18.78 30.21 37.50
N LEU A 17 -17.49 29.97 37.72
CA LEU A 17 -16.82 30.20 39.00
C LEU A 17 -15.36 30.57 38.76
N SER A 18 -15.04 31.75 39.29
CA SER A 18 -13.74 32.40 39.36
C SER A 18 -12.67 31.54 40.04
N GLY A 19 -11.47 31.51 39.46
CA GLY A 19 -10.32 30.83 40.06
C GLY A 19 -9.05 31.14 39.29
N CYS A 20 -8.55 32.37 39.45
CA CYS A 20 -7.21 32.73 39.02
C CYS A 20 -6.22 32.13 40.04
N SER A 21 -5.38 31.21 39.62
CA SER A 21 -4.18 30.81 40.36
C SER A 21 -3.07 30.57 39.36
N ALA A 22 -2.04 31.39 39.50
CA ALA A 22 -0.80 31.31 38.77
C ALA A 22 -0.15 29.94 39.02
N ALA A 23 0.05 29.18 37.95
CA ALA A 23 0.98 28.08 37.92
C ALA A 23 2.05 28.46 36.88
N GLU A 24 3.27 28.65 37.36
CA GLU A 24 4.47 28.75 36.52
C GLU A 24 4.45 27.63 35.49
N THR A 25 4.40 28.00 34.22
CA THR A 25 4.50 27.04 33.12
C THR A 25 5.95 26.58 33.08
N PRO A 26 6.27 25.30 33.34
CA PRO A 26 7.59 24.79 33.01
C PRO A 26 7.79 24.99 31.50
N ALA A 27 8.92 25.60 31.13
CA ALA A 27 9.29 25.82 29.75
C ALA A 27 9.07 24.54 28.95
N ALA A 28 8.18 24.60 27.95
CA ALA A 28 7.94 23.52 27.04
C ALA A 28 9.26 23.19 26.35
N VAL A 29 9.82 22.02 26.68
CA VAL A 29 10.90 21.43 25.91
C VAL A 29 10.34 21.27 24.49
N PRO A 30 11.00 21.83 23.45
CA PRO A 30 10.51 21.67 22.09
C PRO A 30 10.41 20.16 21.80
N PRO A 31 9.35 19.68 21.14
CA PRO A 31 9.31 18.29 20.71
C PRO A 31 10.54 18.04 19.85
N THR A 32 11.35 17.07 20.24
CA THR A 32 12.40 16.52 19.39
C THR A 32 11.69 15.92 18.18
N THR A 33 11.59 16.69 17.10
CA THR A 33 11.22 16.19 15.78
C THR A 33 12.25 15.14 15.42
N MET A 34 11.87 13.86 15.55
CA MET A 34 12.63 12.79 14.92
C MET A 34 12.59 13.04 13.41
N PRO A 35 13.72 12.92 12.68
CA PRO A 35 13.67 12.87 11.24
C PRO A 35 12.75 11.70 10.86
N SER A 36 11.71 12.00 10.09
CA SER A 36 10.92 10.99 9.41
C SER A 36 11.93 10.09 8.68
N PRO A 37 11.88 8.75 8.81
CA PRO A 37 12.62 7.89 7.90
C PRO A 37 12.27 8.36 6.48
N GLY A 38 13.31 8.53 5.67
CA GLY A 38 13.25 9.20 4.38
C GLY A 38 12.08 8.71 3.55
N ALA A 39 11.52 9.60 2.74
CA ALA A 39 10.58 9.22 1.70
C ALA A 39 11.12 7.95 1.02
N GLU A 40 10.43 6.83 1.20
CA GLU A 40 10.64 5.66 0.37
C GLU A 40 10.43 6.16 -1.05
N GLU A 41 11.52 6.29 -1.80
CA GLU A 41 11.48 6.72 -3.18
C GLU A 41 10.89 5.55 -3.95
N SER A 42 9.56 5.44 -3.93
CA SER A 42 8.81 4.49 -4.74
C SER A 42 9.20 4.74 -6.19
N MET A 43 10.01 3.83 -6.73
CA MET A 43 10.36 3.89 -8.14
C MET A 43 9.07 3.77 -8.96
N PRO A 44 8.91 4.59 -10.01
CA PRO A 44 7.71 4.56 -10.82
C PRO A 44 7.51 3.16 -11.41
N THR A 45 6.26 2.74 -11.50
CA THR A 45 5.87 1.57 -12.29
C THR A 45 6.45 1.70 -13.71
N LEU A 46 7.29 0.75 -14.11
CA LEU A 46 7.86 0.73 -15.46
C LEU A 46 7.01 -0.19 -16.34
N ILE A 47 6.77 0.26 -17.57
CA ILE A 47 6.17 -0.54 -18.64
C ILE A 47 7.32 -1.19 -19.39
N ASP A 48 7.29 -2.52 -19.51
CA ASP A 48 8.31 -3.32 -20.18
C ASP A 48 7.67 -4.11 -21.35
N GLU A 49 8.44 -4.46 -22.37
CA GLU A 49 7.89 -5.19 -23.54
C GLU A 49 7.63 -6.68 -23.23
N GLU A 50 8.32 -7.24 -22.23
CA GLU A 50 8.11 -8.61 -21.75
C GLU A 50 7.07 -8.67 -20.62
N TRP A 51 6.98 -7.59 -19.82
CA TRP A 51 6.09 -7.45 -18.67
C TRP A 51 5.24 -6.18 -18.73
N ASP A 52 3.93 -6.31 -18.58
CA ASP A 52 3.05 -5.13 -18.61
C ASP A 52 3.35 -4.13 -17.48
N VAL A 53 3.77 -4.64 -16.32
CA VAL A 53 4.11 -3.85 -15.13
C VAL A 53 5.34 -4.43 -14.43
N VAL A 54 6.27 -3.54 -14.06
CA VAL A 54 7.41 -3.82 -13.20
C VAL A 54 7.40 -2.86 -12.00
N VAL A 55 7.34 -3.42 -10.79
CA VAL A 55 7.32 -2.67 -9.52
C VAL A 55 8.62 -2.94 -8.77
N ARG A 56 9.49 -1.94 -8.66
CA ARG A 56 10.76 -2.02 -7.92
C ARG A 56 10.62 -1.35 -6.56
N ARG A 57 11.06 -2.03 -5.50
CA ARG A 57 11.01 -1.56 -4.11
C ARG A 57 12.26 -2.00 -3.37
N GLU A 58 12.74 -1.18 -2.44
CA GLU A 58 13.79 -1.58 -1.51
C GLU A 58 13.18 -1.92 -0.15
N PHE A 59 13.46 -3.11 0.36
CA PHE A 59 13.05 -3.53 1.70
C PHE A 59 14.29 -3.79 2.55
N ALA A 60 14.48 -2.98 3.60
CA ALA A 60 15.62 -3.10 4.52
C ALA A 60 16.99 -3.20 3.82
N GLY A 61 17.21 -2.44 2.75
CA GLY A 61 18.46 -2.44 1.97
C GLY A 61 18.57 -3.55 0.91
N VAL A 62 17.49 -4.29 0.64
CA VAL A 62 17.41 -5.30 -0.42
C VAL A 62 16.49 -4.81 -1.53
N GLU A 63 17.01 -4.64 -2.75
CA GLU A 63 16.20 -4.32 -3.92
C GLU A 63 15.40 -5.56 -4.34
N CYS A 64 14.09 -5.40 -4.43
CA CYS A 64 13.16 -6.41 -4.87
C CYS A 64 12.31 -5.89 -6.04
N VAL A 65 11.91 -6.79 -6.92
CA VAL A 65 11.12 -6.48 -8.10
C VAL A 65 9.96 -7.46 -8.24
N ALA A 66 8.75 -6.93 -8.43
CA ALA A 66 7.59 -7.70 -8.88
C ALA A 66 7.34 -7.41 -10.36
N TYR A 67 7.25 -8.47 -11.15
CA TYR A 67 6.91 -8.44 -12.56
C TYR A 67 5.52 -9.03 -12.74
N VAL A 68 4.65 -8.34 -13.47
CA VAL A 68 3.27 -8.79 -13.71
C VAL A 68 2.88 -8.57 -15.16
N ARG A 69 2.23 -9.55 -15.76
CA ARG A 69 1.68 -9.44 -17.12
C ARG A 69 0.31 -10.09 -17.25
N ALA A 70 -0.52 -9.51 -18.11
CA ALA A 70 -1.78 -10.07 -18.56
C ALA A 70 -1.57 -10.92 -19.83
N ASN A 71 -1.83 -12.21 -19.69
CA ASN A 71 -1.84 -13.16 -20.79
C ASN A 71 -3.22 -13.25 -21.42
N GLY A 72 -3.27 -13.33 -22.75
CA GLY A 72 -4.50 -13.44 -23.53
C GLY A 72 -4.40 -12.69 -24.84
N ASP A 73 -5.42 -12.84 -25.68
CA ASP A 73 -5.51 -12.20 -27.00
C ASP A 73 -6.81 -11.42 -27.14
N GLY A 74 -6.79 -10.40 -28.01
CA GLY A 74 -7.98 -9.61 -28.34
C GLY A 74 -8.30 -8.49 -27.35
N PRO A 75 -9.49 -7.87 -27.50
CA PRO A 75 -9.82 -6.60 -26.82
C PRO A 75 -9.92 -6.72 -25.29
N ASP A 76 -10.27 -7.89 -24.77
CA ASP A 76 -10.33 -8.14 -23.33
C ASP A 76 -8.93 -8.17 -22.72
N ALA A 77 -7.97 -8.80 -23.41
CA ALA A 77 -6.56 -8.79 -23.02
C ALA A 77 -5.96 -7.39 -23.12
N ASP A 78 -6.31 -6.61 -24.15
CA ASP A 78 -5.85 -5.21 -24.27
C ASP A 78 -6.40 -4.34 -23.12
N SER A 79 -7.64 -4.55 -22.72
CA SER A 79 -8.26 -3.86 -21.57
C SER A 79 -7.57 -4.25 -20.26
N ALA A 80 -7.21 -5.53 -20.10
CA ALA A 80 -6.45 -6.01 -18.96
C ALA A 80 -5.04 -5.41 -18.88
N ARG A 81 -4.31 -5.32 -20.00
CA ARG A 81 -3.00 -4.65 -20.06
C ARG A 81 -3.12 -3.17 -19.74
N ALA A 82 -4.13 -2.51 -20.29
CA ALA A 82 -4.39 -1.10 -20.01
C ALA A 82 -4.71 -0.85 -18.53
N PHE A 83 -5.44 -1.77 -17.88
CA PHE A 83 -5.69 -1.72 -16.43
C PHE A 83 -4.38 -1.81 -15.63
N LEU A 84 -3.51 -2.77 -15.96
CA LEU A 84 -2.20 -2.90 -15.32
C LEU A 84 -1.34 -1.64 -15.53
N GLN A 85 -1.20 -1.16 -16.76
CA GLN A 85 -0.36 -0.01 -17.10
C GLN A 85 -0.90 1.32 -16.56
N GLY A 86 -2.20 1.40 -16.27
CA GLY A 86 -2.83 2.59 -15.68
C GLY A 86 -2.79 2.65 -14.15
N GLY A 87 -2.39 1.56 -13.48
CA GLY A 87 -2.32 1.48 -12.03
C GLY A 87 -1.02 2.05 -11.45
N ASP A 88 -1.12 2.70 -10.29
CA ASP A 88 0.06 3.07 -9.50
C ASP A 88 0.36 1.98 -8.47
N TRP A 89 1.10 0.97 -8.90
CA TRP A 89 1.48 -0.16 -8.04
C TRP A 89 2.66 0.17 -7.11
N SER A 90 3.36 1.27 -7.39
CA SER A 90 4.50 1.74 -6.61
C SER A 90 4.09 2.35 -5.25
N SER A 91 2.80 2.64 -5.06
CA SER A 91 2.25 3.18 -3.81
C SER A 91 1.44 2.16 -3.00
N VAL A 92 1.28 0.93 -3.48
CA VAL A 92 0.63 -0.16 -2.72
C VAL A 92 1.30 -0.33 -1.36
N GLU A 93 0.51 -0.25 -0.29
CA GLU A 93 0.97 -0.56 1.06
C GLU A 93 1.02 -2.08 1.25
N VAL A 94 2.12 -2.59 1.80
CA VAL A 94 2.29 -4.01 2.11
C VAL A 94 2.87 -4.17 3.51
N SER A 95 2.37 -5.14 4.27
CA SER A 95 2.88 -5.44 5.61
C SER A 95 2.96 -6.94 5.87
N LEU A 96 4.00 -7.38 6.59
CA LEU A 96 4.08 -8.77 7.05
C LEU A 96 2.93 -9.16 8.00
N ASP A 97 2.25 -8.17 8.60
CA ASP A 97 1.07 -8.40 9.44
C ASP A 97 -0.13 -8.97 8.65
N GLU A 98 -0.06 -8.94 7.31
CA GLU A 98 -1.04 -9.62 6.44
C GLU A 98 -0.89 -11.14 6.46
N TYR A 99 0.29 -11.64 6.85
CA TYR A 99 0.52 -13.06 7.07
C TYR A 99 0.27 -13.43 8.54
N SER A 100 -0.30 -14.60 8.76
CA SER A 100 -0.33 -15.19 10.10
C SER A 100 1.07 -15.58 10.56
N GLU A 101 1.31 -15.63 11.88
CA GLU A 101 2.61 -16.09 12.43
C GLU A 101 2.96 -17.51 11.94
N GLU A 102 1.97 -18.40 11.83
CA GLU A 102 2.15 -19.76 11.29
C GLU A 102 2.63 -19.74 9.82
N ASP A 103 2.09 -18.83 9.01
CA ASP A 103 2.49 -18.68 7.62
C ASP A 103 3.91 -18.14 7.49
N LEU A 104 4.24 -17.12 8.27
CA LEU A 104 5.59 -16.54 8.32
C LEU A 104 6.63 -17.61 8.70
N ASP A 105 6.36 -18.39 9.75
CA ASP A 105 7.26 -19.47 10.18
C ASP A 105 7.42 -20.55 9.10
N ARG A 106 6.33 -20.92 8.43
CA ARG A 106 6.36 -21.89 7.33
C ARG A 106 7.15 -21.37 6.13
N PHE A 107 7.01 -20.10 5.77
CA PHE A 107 7.76 -19.50 4.66
C PHE A 107 9.25 -19.37 4.98
N ARG A 108 9.58 -18.86 6.17
CA ARG A 108 10.97 -18.75 6.64
C ARG A 108 11.64 -20.11 6.77
N GLY A 109 10.90 -21.14 7.20
CA GLY A 109 11.36 -22.53 7.21
C GLY A 109 11.71 -23.10 5.83
N ARG A 110 11.21 -22.48 4.74
CA ARG A 110 11.56 -22.79 3.34
C ARG A 110 12.62 -21.84 2.75
N GLY A 111 13.17 -20.95 3.56
CA GLY A 111 14.21 -20.00 3.16
C GLY A 111 13.69 -18.68 2.58
N ALA A 112 12.40 -18.37 2.71
CA ALA A 112 11.89 -17.05 2.31
C ALA A 112 12.44 -15.96 3.24
N SER A 113 12.90 -14.85 2.67
CA SER A 113 13.27 -13.64 3.41
C SER A 113 12.04 -12.74 3.60
N ASP A 114 12.06 -11.89 4.63
CA ASP A 114 11.00 -10.91 4.87
C ASP A 114 10.80 -9.98 3.64
N ALA A 115 11.88 -9.57 2.98
CA ALA A 115 11.82 -8.80 1.73
C ALA A 115 11.12 -9.57 0.60
N SER A 116 11.39 -10.88 0.44
CA SER A 116 10.73 -11.72 -0.56
C SER A 116 9.23 -11.91 -0.29
N LEU A 117 8.82 -11.86 0.98
CA LEU A 117 7.41 -11.93 1.38
C LEU A 117 6.69 -10.61 1.13
N LEU A 118 7.33 -9.48 1.42
CA LEU A 118 6.77 -8.15 1.13
C LEU A 118 6.59 -7.90 -0.36
N VAL A 119 7.57 -8.24 -1.21
CA VAL A 119 7.40 -8.10 -2.67
C VAL A 119 6.33 -9.06 -3.22
N ARG A 120 6.14 -10.23 -2.59
CA ARG A 120 5.06 -11.14 -2.95
C ARG A 120 3.68 -10.53 -2.67
N LEU A 121 3.51 -9.83 -1.56
CA LEU A 121 2.24 -9.15 -1.25
C LEU A 121 1.86 -8.12 -2.31
N ILE A 122 2.84 -7.47 -2.96
CA ILE A 122 2.57 -6.57 -4.09
C ILE A 122 1.92 -7.34 -5.24
N ALA A 123 2.49 -8.48 -5.62
CA ALA A 123 1.92 -9.32 -6.68
C ALA A 123 0.55 -9.88 -6.31
N ASP A 124 0.36 -10.30 -5.04
CA ASP A 124 -0.94 -10.76 -4.53
C ASP A 124 -1.98 -9.63 -4.58
N ARG A 125 -1.59 -8.38 -4.29
CA ARG A 125 -2.47 -7.22 -4.38
C ARG A 125 -2.85 -6.87 -5.81
N VAL A 126 -1.90 -6.88 -6.74
CA VAL A 126 -2.19 -6.68 -8.17
C VAL A 126 -3.18 -7.74 -8.65
N ASN A 127 -2.97 -9.00 -8.28
CA ASN A 127 -3.88 -10.09 -8.63
C ASN A 127 -5.28 -9.89 -8.03
N GLN A 128 -5.38 -9.44 -6.78
CA GLN A 128 -6.67 -9.14 -6.15
C GLN A 128 -7.39 -8.01 -6.89
N ASP A 129 -6.73 -6.87 -7.12
CA ASP A 129 -7.36 -5.72 -7.81
C ASP A 129 -7.75 -6.10 -9.25
N PHE A 130 -6.97 -6.95 -9.92
CA PHE A 130 -7.29 -7.49 -11.25
C PHE A 130 -8.50 -8.43 -11.23
N ALA A 131 -8.65 -9.25 -10.19
CA ALA A 131 -9.83 -10.10 -9.96
C ALA A 131 -11.08 -9.28 -9.63
N ASP A 132 -10.95 -8.26 -8.77
CA ASP A 132 -12.04 -7.37 -8.36
C ASP A 132 -12.55 -6.51 -9.53
N ALA A 133 -11.66 -6.18 -10.48
CA ALA A 133 -12.02 -5.54 -11.74
C ALA A 133 -12.74 -6.49 -12.73
N GLY A 134 -12.85 -7.79 -12.43
CA GLY A 134 -13.49 -8.79 -13.29
C GLY A 134 -12.68 -9.13 -14.55
N LEU A 135 -11.36 -8.92 -14.52
CA LEU A 135 -10.48 -9.11 -15.68
C LEU A 135 -9.90 -10.54 -15.75
N LEU A 136 -10.05 -11.35 -14.69
CA LEU A 136 -9.78 -12.79 -14.75
C LEU A 136 -10.93 -13.49 -15.46
N THR A 137 -10.69 -13.96 -16.68
CA THR A 137 -11.69 -14.64 -17.51
C THR A 137 -11.15 -15.99 -18.01
N VAL A 138 -11.91 -16.68 -18.86
CA VAL A 138 -11.43 -17.92 -19.50
C VAL A 138 -10.27 -17.64 -20.47
N ASP A 139 -10.26 -16.45 -21.07
CA ASP A 139 -9.33 -16.07 -22.13
C ASP A 139 -8.24 -15.09 -21.64
N VAL A 140 -8.39 -14.55 -20.42
CA VAL A 140 -7.44 -13.63 -19.80
C VAL A 140 -6.97 -14.19 -18.46
N SER A 141 -5.66 -14.28 -18.30
CA SER A 141 -5.00 -14.74 -17.07
C SER A 141 -3.88 -13.80 -16.66
N LEU A 142 -3.49 -13.85 -15.40
CA LEU A 142 -2.38 -13.09 -14.87
C LEU A 142 -1.18 -14.01 -14.63
N GLU A 143 0.01 -13.55 -15.02
CA GLU A 143 1.28 -14.19 -14.72
C GLU A 143 2.15 -13.19 -13.95
N GLY A 144 2.84 -13.69 -12.93
CA GLY A 144 3.69 -12.86 -12.08
C GLY A 144 4.95 -13.59 -11.65
N GLU A 145 6.03 -12.81 -11.54
CA GLU A 145 7.32 -13.25 -11.04
C GLU A 145 7.82 -12.24 -10.01
N THR A 146 8.53 -12.71 -8.97
CA THR A 146 9.17 -11.83 -7.99
C THR A 146 10.66 -12.19 -7.85
N ARG A 147 11.50 -11.17 -7.67
CA ARG A 147 12.94 -11.32 -7.45
C ARG A 147 13.42 -10.39 -6.34
N CYS A 148 14.29 -10.94 -5.50
CA CYS A 148 15.20 -10.29 -4.56
C CYS A 148 16.49 -11.13 -4.63
#